data_AF-A0A8H2X7X7-F1
#
_entry.id   AF-A0A8H2X7X7-F1
#
_cell.length_a   1.000
_cell.length_b   1.000
_cell.length_c   1.000
_cell.angle_alpha   90.00
_cell.angle_beta   90.00
_cell.angle_gamma   90.00
#
_symmetry.space_group_name_H-M   'P 1'
#
loop_
_entity.id
_entity.type
_entity.pdbx_description
1 polymer ?
#
loop_
_entity_poly.entity_id
_entity_poly.type
_entity_poly.pdbx_seq_one_letter_code
_entity_poly.pdbx_strand_id
1 'polypeptide(L)'
;MAHHLEWYPPGQACYPPELPASFRSIHDLKPIVGVPRDDEVIGIHTVMHVASKVSGVPGMHNPRFFMQLADHLFNVQMAKYRSKYSLITSPSVSAYSSVQ
;
A
#
# COMPACT_ATOMS: atom_id res chain seq x y z
N MET A 1 -24.35 -14.03 14.80
CA MET A 1 -22.94 -14.23 15.16
C MET A 1 -22.12 -14.11 13.87
N ALA A 2 -20.99 -13.41 13.92
CA ALA A 2 -20.36 -12.71 12.80
C ALA A 2 -20.04 -13.57 11.56
N HIS A 3 -20.46 -13.09 10.38
CA HIS A 3 -19.98 -13.55 9.09
C HIS A 3 -18.63 -12.88 8.83
N HIS A 4 -17.55 -13.54 9.21
CA HIS A 4 -16.21 -13.09 8.85
C HIS A 4 -16.01 -13.24 7.33
N LEU A 5 -15.88 -12.11 6.63
CA LEU A 5 -15.39 -12.06 5.26
C LEU A 5 -13.90 -12.49 5.24
N GLU A 6 -13.63 -13.78 5.27
CA GLU A 6 -12.28 -14.37 5.14
C GLU A 6 -11.79 -14.37 3.69
N TRP A 7 -11.75 -13.21 3.02
CA TRP A 7 -10.95 -13.05 1.79
C TRP A 7 -9.76 -12.11 1.97
N TYR A 8 -9.48 -11.70 3.21
CA TYR A 8 -8.30 -10.96 3.55
C TYR A 8 -7.62 -11.65 4.73
N PRO A 9 -6.34 -12.06 4.63
CA PRO A 9 -5.61 -12.45 5.82
C PRO A 9 -5.62 -11.24 6.77
N PRO A 10 -6.08 -11.42 8.03
CA PRO A 10 -5.99 -10.37 9.03
C PRO A 10 -4.55 -9.89 9.13
N GLY A 11 -4.30 -8.60 8.87
CA GLY A 11 -2.99 -7.99 9.08
C GLY A 11 -2.06 -7.87 7.87
N GLN A 12 -2.56 -7.69 6.64
CA GLN A 12 -1.69 -7.25 5.54
C GLN A 12 -1.20 -5.81 5.81
N ALA A 13 -0.04 -5.70 6.43
CA ALA A 13 0.65 -4.45 6.68
C ALA A 13 1.66 -4.19 5.56
N CYS A 14 1.62 -3.00 4.97
CA CYS A 14 2.65 -2.56 4.04
C CYS A 14 3.74 -1.85 4.85
N TYR A 15 4.90 -2.49 4.99
CA TYR A 15 6.04 -1.91 5.69
C TYR A 15 6.88 -1.08 4.71
N PRO A 16 7.19 0.18 5.05
CA PRO A 16 8.08 1.00 4.24
C PRO A 16 9.51 0.48 4.31
N PRO A 17 10.36 0.75 3.30
CA PRO A 17 11.78 0.51 3.42
C PRO A 17 12.39 1.38 4.51
N GLU A 18 13.55 0.97 5.03
CA GLU A 18 14.33 1.83 5.90
C GLU A 18 14.71 3.11 5.16
N LEU A 19 14.26 4.24 5.70
CA LEU A 19 14.56 5.55 5.14
C LEU A 19 16.01 5.96 5.50
N PRO A 20 16.84 6.32 4.51
CA PRO A 20 18.10 6.98 4.78
C PRO A 20 17.86 8.27 5.58
N ALA A 21 18.82 8.66 6.41
CA ALA A 21 18.67 9.81 7.31
C ALA A 21 18.27 11.11 6.58
N SER A 22 18.75 11.29 5.34
CA SER A 22 18.41 12.43 4.49
C SER A 22 16.93 12.52 4.08
N PHE A 23 16.18 11.42 4.16
CA PHE A 23 14.76 11.38 3.77
C PHE A 23 13.79 11.38 4.95
N ARG A 24 14.23 11.02 6.15
CA ARG A 24 13.39 11.01 7.35
C ARG A 24 12.85 12.39 7.72
N SER A 25 13.57 13.46 7.38
CA SER A 25 13.14 14.84 7.60
C SER A 25 12.08 15.32 6.60
N ILE A 26 11.89 14.61 5.49
CA ILE A 26 10.92 14.96 4.43
C ILE A 26 9.57 14.35 4.78
N HIS A 27 9.54 13.04 5.01
CA HIS A 27 8.34 12.32 5.40
C HIS A 27 8.72 11.03 6.13
N ASP A 28 8.16 10.88 7.33
CA ASP A 28 8.27 9.65 8.11
C ASP A 28 7.24 8.64 7.60
N LEU A 29 7.67 7.75 6.70
CA LEU A 29 6.81 6.68 6.21
C LEU A 29 6.60 5.66 7.33
N LYS A 30 5.34 5.44 7.67
CA LYS A 30 4.93 4.48 8.70
C LYS A 30 4.35 3.22 8.07
N PRO A 31 4.38 2.08 8.78
CA PRO A 31 3.63 0.90 8.35
C PRO A 31 2.15 1.23 8.16
N ILE A 32 1.61 0.85 7.01
CA ILE A 32 0.19 1.04 6.68
C ILE A 32 -0.53 -0.27 6.97
N VAL A 33 -1.51 -0.24 7.87
CA VAL A 33 -2.29 -1.41 8.28
C VAL A 33 -3.74 -1.24 7.81
N GLY A 34 -4.24 -2.23 7.07
CA GLY A 34 -5.60 -2.19 6.53
C GLY A 34 -5.67 -1.42 5.20
N VAL A 35 -6.77 -0.68 4.98
CA VAL A 35 -7.01 0.03 3.73
C VAL A 35 -6.18 1.32 3.68
N PRO A 36 -5.29 1.50 2.70
CA PRO A 36 -4.48 2.71 2.61
C PRO A 36 -5.32 3.97 2.37
N ARG A 37 -5.00 5.03 3.13
CA ARG A 37 -5.60 6.36 3.01
C ARG A 37 -4.88 7.20 1.97
N ASP A 38 -5.55 8.24 1.48
CA ASP A 38 -4.99 9.11 0.42
C ASP A 38 -3.72 9.83 0.87
N ASP A 39 -3.69 10.33 2.11
CA ASP A 39 -2.54 11.01 2.72
C ASP A 39 -1.31 10.09 2.84
N GLU A 40 -1.53 8.81 3.16
CA GLU A 40 -0.45 7.80 3.21
C GLU A 40 0.15 7.55 1.83
N VAL A 41 -0.70 7.40 0.79
CA VAL A 41 -0.25 7.23 -0.60
C VAL A 41 0.48 8.47 -1.10
N ILE A 42 -0.02 9.66 -0.79
CA ILE A 42 0.61 10.95 -1.13
C ILE A 42 1.99 11.05 -0.46
N GLY A 43 2.13 10.67 0.81
CA GLY A 43 3.40 10.67 1.51
C GLY A 43 4.48 9.84 0.80
N ILE A 44 4.13 8.64 0.33
CA ILE A 44 5.05 7.77 -0.42
C ILE A 44 5.47 8.43 -1.74
N HIS A 45 4.53 9.02 -2.48
CA HIS A 45 4.84 9.76 -3.72
C HIS A 45 5.76 10.97 -3.46
N THR A 46 5.58 11.68 -2.35
CA THR A 46 6.46 12.79 -1.96
C THR A 46 7.88 12.32 -1.74
N VAL A 47 8.10 11.22 -0.99
CA VAL A 47 9.44 10.66 -0.79
C VAL A 47 10.05 10.19 -2.11
N MET A 48 9.27 9.53 -2.97
CA MET A 48 9.73 9.08 -4.29
C MET A 48 10.15 10.27 -5.18
N HIS A 49 9.36 11.35 -5.17
CA HIS A 49 9.67 12.57 -5.91
C HIS A 49 11.01 13.16 -5.45
N VAL A 50 11.19 13.36 -4.14
CA VAL A 50 12.46 13.93 -3.65
C VAL A 50 13.62 13.00 -3.92
N ALA A 51 13.45 11.68 -3.73
CA ALA A 51 14.48 10.69 -4.07
C ALA A 51 14.92 10.88 -5.53
N SER A 52 13.97 10.92 -6.48
CA SER A 52 14.27 11.10 -7.91
C SER A 52 14.96 12.41 -8.25
N LYS A 53 14.70 13.48 -7.47
CA LYS A 53 15.36 14.77 -7.67
C LYS A 53 16.82 14.72 -7.23
N VAL A 54 17.09 14.05 -6.11
CA VAL A 54 18.46 13.96 -5.58
C VAL A 54 19.29 12.86 -6.23
N SER A 55 18.70 11.93 -7.00
CA SER A 55 19.47 10.90 -7.71
C SER A 55 20.42 11.44 -8.77
N GLY A 56 20.22 12.68 -9.24
CA GLY A 56 21.17 13.34 -10.14
C GLY A 56 22.43 13.85 -9.45
N VAL A 57 22.46 13.89 -8.11
CA VAL A 57 23.62 14.34 -7.33
C VAL A 57 24.60 13.17 -7.17
N PRO A 58 25.88 13.33 -7.55
CA PRO A 58 26.90 12.31 -7.34
C PRO A 58 26.93 11.83 -5.88
N GLY A 59 26.90 10.51 -5.67
CA GLY A 59 26.91 9.88 -4.34
C GLY A 59 25.56 9.84 -3.61
N MET A 60 24.50 10.45 -4.14
CA MET A 60 23.15 10.39 -3.55
C MET A 60 22.23 9.35 -4.22
N HIS A 61 22.62 8.83 -5.40
CA HIS A 61 21.85 7.79 -6.06
C HIS A 61 21.97 6.45 -5.31
N ASN A 62 20.84 5.96 -4.81
CA ASN A 62 20.76 4.65 -4.16
C ASN A 62 19.71 3.77 -4.86
N PRO A 63 20.09 3.00 -5.90
CA PRO A 63 19.13 2.25 -6.72
C PRO A 63 18.36 1.19 -5.93
N ARG A 64 18.97 0.60 -4.90
CA ARG A 64 18.31 -0.36 -4.01
C ARG A 64 17.17 0.31 -3.23
N PHE A 65 17.41 1.50 -2.67
CA PHE A 65 16.39 2.24 -1.95
C PHE A 65 15.20 2.59 -2.85
N PHE A 66 15.45 3.04 -4.09
CA PHE A 66 14.38 3.32 -5.06
C PHE A 66 13.54 2.10 -5.38
N MET A 67 14.18 0.96 -5.63
CA MET A 67 13.48 -0.30 -5.90
C MET A 67 12.57 -0.66 -4.73
N GLN A 68 13.07 -0.63 -3.50
CA GLN A 68 12.27 -0.98 -2.32
C GLN A 68 11.13 0.02 -2.05
N LEU A 69 11.33 1.31 -2.34
CA LEU A 69 10.29 2.33 -2.24
C LEU A 69 9.20 2.13 -3.31
N ALA A 70 9.58 1.74 -4.53
CA ALA A 70 8.66 1.40 -5.60
C ALA A 70 7.85 0.13 -5.27
N ASP A 71 8.50 -0.91 -4.74
CA ASP A 71 7.83 -2.13 -4.27
C ASP A 71 6.80 -1.82 -3.17
N HIS A 72 7.17 -0.94 -2.23
CA HIS A 72 6.26 -0.48 -1.18
C HIS A 72 5.05 0.27 -1.76
N LEU A 73 5.26 1.23 -2.67
CA LEU A 73 4.17 1.94 -3.33
C LEU A 73 3.25 0.99 -4.09
N PHE A 74 3.80 0.03 -4.82
CA PHE A 74 3.03 -0.98 -5.55
C PHE A 74 2.14 -1.79 -4.60
N ASN A 75 2.69 -2.29 -3.49
CA ASN A 75 1.92 -3.03 -2.49
C ASN A 75 0.77 -2.22 -1.91
N VAL A 76 1.01 -0.95 -1.59
CA VAL A 76 0.00 -0.01 -1.08
C VAL A 76 -1.09 0.24 -2.12
N GLN A 77 -0.73 0.51 -3.38
CA GLN A 77 -1.70 0.70 -4.46
C GLN A 77 -2.53 -0.57 -4.71
N MET A 78 -1.92 -1.74 -4.64
CA MET A 78 -2.62 -3.02 -4.76
C MET A 78 -3.56 -3.28 -3.59
N ALA A 79 -3.18 -2.96 -2.35
CA ALA A 79 -4.05 -3.07 -1.19
C ALA A 79 -5.29 -2.17 -1.34
N LYS A 80 -5.09 -0.92 -1.78
CA LYS A 80 -6.17 0.03 -2.02
C LYS A 80 -7.09 -0.40 -3.18
N TYR A 81 -6.50 -0.85 -4.29
CA TYR A 81 -7.25 -1.39 -5.42
C TYR A 81 -8.10 -2.59 -5.00
N ARG A 82 -7.48 -3.58 -4.33
CA ARG A 82 -8.20 -4.76 -3.83
C ARG A 82 -9.32 -4.36 -2.88
N SER A 83 -9.10 -3.42 -1.96
CA SER A 83 -10.17 -2.94 -1.08
C SER A 83 -11.34 -2.32 -1.85
N LYS A 84 -11.08 -1.58 -2.93
CA LYS A 84 -12.11 -0.93 -3.74
C LYS A 84 -12.90 -1.91 -4.60
N TYR A 85 -12.24 -2.93 -5.15
CA TYR A 85 -12.84 -3.83 -6.15
C TYR A 85 -13.17 -5.23 -5.60
N SER A 86 -12.67 -5.63 -4.42
CA SER A 86 -13.02 -6.90 -3.75
C SER A 86 -14.47 -6.95 -3.28
N LEU A 87 -15.13 -5.81 -3.10
CA LEU A 87 -16.58 -5.74 -2.82
C LEU A 87 -17.44 -6.06 -4.06
N ILE A 88 -16.86 -6.06 -5.26
CA ILE A 88 -17.59 -6.28 -6.53
C ILE A 88 -17.65 -7.77 -6.86
N THR A 89 -16.93 -8.64 -6.14
CA THR A 89 -16.88 -10.09 -6.38
C THR A 89 -17.47 -10.91 -5.24
N SER A 90 -18.49 -10.39 -4.54
CA SER A 90 -19.40 -11.26 -3.79
C SER A 90 -20.67 -11.49 -4.63
N PRO A 91 -20.77 -12.59 -5.39
CA PRO A 91 -22.08 -13.14 -5.68
C PRO A 91 -22.56 -13.72 -4.35
N SER A 92 -23.21 -12.92 -3.51
CA SER A 92 -23.96 -13.47 -2.39
C SER A 92 -25.10 -14.29 -2.98
N VAL A 93 -24.81 -15.58 -3.12
CA VAL A 93 -25.73 -16.69 -3.37
C VAL A 93 -26.96 -16.48 -2.49
N SER A 94 -28.04 -15.99 -3.09
CA SER A 94 -29.39 -16.06 -2.52
C SER A 94 -30.41 -15.94 -3.64
N ALA A 95 -30.47 -16.95 -4.51
CA ALA A 95 -31.62 -17.19 -5.38
C ALA A 95 -32.03 -18.68 -5.43
N TYR A 96 -31.59 -19.49 -4.46
CA TYR A 96 -32.03 -20.89 -4.33
C TYR A 96 -32.68 -21.11 -2.96
N SER A 97 -33.84 -20.50 -2.76
CA SER A 97 -34.80 -20.95 -1.74
C SER A 97 -36.21 -20.69 -2.24
N SER A 98 -36.69 -21.57 -3.12
CA SER A 98 -38.09 -21.78 -3.56
C SER A 98 -37.97 -22.81 -4.68
N VAL A 99 -38.42 -24.06 -4.59
CA VAL A 99 -39.57 -24.66 -3.91
C VAL A 99 -39.32 -26.17 -3.79
N GLN A 100 -39.68 -26.76 -2.64
CA GLN A 100 -40.11 -28.15 -2.57
C GLN A 100 -41.41 -28.19 -1.77
#